data_AF-A0A1V5GCE8-F1
#
_entry.id   AF-A0A1V5GCE8-F1
#
_cell.length_a   1.000
_cell.length_b   1.000
_cell.length_c   1.000
_cell.angle_alpha   90.00
_cell.angle_beta   90.00
_cell.angle_gamma   90.00
#
_symmetry.space_group_name_H-M   'P 1'
#
loop_
_entity.id
_entity.type
_entity.pdbx_description
1 polymer ?
#
loop_
_entity_poly.entity_id
_entity_poly.type
_entity_poly.pdbx_seq_one_letter_code
_entity_poly.pdbx_strand_id
1 'polypeptide(L)'
;MALLTREDILNYNDIKTEIVPVPEWGGEVKVKGLTAGERDKWEASLYSTKRHGNSFEIVSNRDNLRAKFIAVSVVDDKGKLLFTSGDIEALAKKSAAPVDRIFSVAQRLSGMSDNDVEELEKNLNGDQKDISITV
;
A
#
# COMPACT_ATOMS: atom_id res chain seq x y z
N MET A 1 5.53 -34.16 7.95
CA MET A 1 5.79 -32.72 7.82
C MET A 1 6.92 -32.38 8.77
N ALA A 2 7.97 -31.70 8.31
CA ALA A 2 9.06 -31.23 9.16
C ALA A 2 8.75 -29.79 9.64
N LEU A 3 9.16 -29.45 10.85
CA LEU A 3 9.10 -28.08 11.36
C LEU A 3 10.19 -27.25 10.66
N LEU A 4 9.84 -26.05 10.21
CA LEU A 4 10.79 -25.12 9.60
C LEU A 4 11.70 -24.51 10.67
N THR A 5 12.98 -24.34 10.35
CA THR A 5 13.92 -23.60 11.20
C THR A 5 13.78 -22.09 11.00
N ARG A 6 14.38 -21.30 11.90
CA ARG A 6 14.49 -19.85 11.73
C ARG A 6 15.15 -19.47 10.39
N GLU A 7 16.18 -20.20 9.98
CA GLU A 7 16.92 -19.92 8.75
C GLU A 7 16.10 -20.26 7.51
N ASP A 8 15.28 -21.32 7.56
CA ASP A 8 14.37 -21.66 6.46
C ASP A 8 13.36 -20.53 6.22
N ILE A 9 12.80 -19.96 7.29
CA ILE A 9 11.81 -18.88 7.20
C ILE A 9 12.44 -17.60 6.67
N LEU A 10 13.63 -17.22 7.18
CA LEU A 10 14.29 -15.97 6.80
C LEU A 10 14.88 -15.99 5.38
N ASN A 11 15.16 -17.17 4.82
CA ASN A 11 15.68 -17.31 3.46
C ASN A 11 14.58 -17.63 2.43
N TYR A 12 13.33 -17.83 2.87
CA TYR A 12 12.24 -18.10 1.94
C TYR A 12 11.91 -16.84 1.14
N ASN A 13 11.83 -16.96 -0.18
CA ASN A 13 11.41 -15.87 -1.05
C ASN A 13 9.97 -16.12 -1.53
N ASP A 14 9.01 -15.74 -0.69
CA ASP A 14 7.57 -15.85 -0.97
C ASP A 14 6.98 -14.62 -1.68
N ILE A 15 7.75 -13.54 -1.84
CA ILE A 15 7.27 -12.33 -2.51
C ILE A 15 7.18 -12.55 -4.02
N LYS A 16 5.93 -12.60 -4.50
CA LYS A 16 5.61 -12.78 -5.91
C LYS A 16 5.65 -11.45 -6.67
N THR A 17 6.00 -11.53 -7.95
CA THR A 17 5.92 -10.40 -8.89
C THR A 17 5.13 -10.80 -10.13
N GLU A 18 4.46 -9.83 -10.75
CA GLU A 18 3.67 -10.02 -11.96
C GLU A 18 3.81 -8.80 -12.89
N ILE A 19 3.82 -9.06 -14.20
CA ILE A 19 3.79 -8.03 -15.22
C ILE A 19 2.33 -7.71 -15.55
N VAL A 20 1.95 -6.44 -15.41
CA VAL A 20 0.61 -5.94 -15.69
C VAL A 20 0.64 -5.09 -16.95
N PRO A 21 -0.02 -5.50 -18.04
CA PRO A 21 -0.14 -4.66 -19.23
C PRO A 21 -1.05 -3.46 -18.96
N VAL A 22 -0.59 -2.29 -19.40
CA VAL A 22 -1.27 -1.00 -19.29
C VAL A 22 -1.37 -0.37 -20.69
N PRO A 23 -2.26 -0.86 -21.56
CA PRO A 23 -2.41 -0.37 -22.92
C PRO A 23 -2.72 1.13 -22.98
N GLU A 24 -3.40 1.68 -21.98
CA GLU A 24 -3.67 3.12 -21.85
C GLU A 24 -2.40 3.97 -21.75
N TRP A 25 -1.30 3.39 -21.28
CA TRP A 25 0.02 4.02 -21.20
C TRP A 25 0.99 3.49 -22.25
N GLY A 26 0.53 2.60 -23.14
CA GLY A 26 1.33 2.01 -24.21
C GLY A 26 2.44 1.08 -23.75
N GLY A 27 2.31 0.47 -22.56
CA GLY A 27 3.37 -0.36 -21.99
C GLY A 27 2.87 -1.31 -20.90
N GLU A 28 3.81 -1.82 -20.12
CA GLU A 28 3.57 -2.75 -19.01
C GLU A 28 4.32 -2.27 -17.76
N VAL A 29 3.83 -2.66 -16.59
CA VAL A 29 4.49 -2.38 -15.30
C VAL A 29 4.70 -3.67 -14.53
N LYS A 30 5.82 -3.78 -13.82
CA LYS A 30 6.09 -4.90 -12.92
C LYS A 30 5.59 -4.55 -11.53
N VAL A 31 4.76 -5.42 -10.98
CA VAL A 31 4.11 -5.26 -9.68
C VAL A 31 4.60 -6.36 -8.77
N LYS A 32 4.87 -6.05 -7.51
CA LYS A 32 5.17 -7.03 -6.46
C LYS A 32 4.12 -7.04 -5.37
N GLY A 33 4.01 -8.17 -4.67
CA GLY A 33 3.35 -8.22 -3.38
C GLY A 33 4.14 -7.40 -2.34
N LEU A 34 3.43 -6.77 -1.40
CA LEU A 34 4.06 -6.11 -0.26
C LEU A 34 4.53 -7.15 0.75
N THR A 35 5.72 -6.92 1.32
CA THR A 35 6.12 -7.61 2.55
C THR A 35 5.28 -7.13 3.73
N ALA A 36 5.24 -7.88 4.84
CA ALA A 36 4.55 -7.48 6.06
C ALA A 36 4.93 -6.06 6.52
N GLY A 37 6.24 -5.76 6.57
CA GLY A 37 6.70 -4.44 6.99
C GLY A 37 6.44 -3.32 5.97
N GLU A 38 6.29 -3.62 4.69
CA GLU A 38 5.87 -2.63 3.69
C GLU A 38 4.38 -2.33 3.79
N ARG A 39 3.57 -3.36 4.03
CA ARG A 39 2.14 -3.22 4.29
C ARG A 39 1.92 -2.36 5.54
N ASP A 40 2.59 -2.65 6.65
CA ASP A 40 2.49 -1.84 7.88
C ASP A 40 2.85 -0.36 7.64
N LYS A 41 3.93 -0.10 6.89
CA LYS A 41 4.34 1.27 6.55
C LYS A 41 3.32 1.98 5.67
N TRP A 42 2.73 1.27 4.72
CA TRP A 42 1.67 1.83 3.88
C TRP A 42 0.43 2.13 4.73
N GLU A 43 -0.02 1.21 5.58
CA GLU A 43 -1.17 1.42 6.49
C GLU A 43 -0.91 2.62 7.41
N ALA A 44 0.28 2.71 8.01
CA ALA A 44 0.67 3.86 8.83
C ALA A 44 0.63 5.19 8.04
N SER A 45 0.93 5.18 6.73
CA SER A 45 0.87 6.36 5.86
C SER A 45 -0.56 6.85 5.54
N LEU A 46 -1.55 6.02 5.85
CA LEU A 46 -2.98 6.37 5.74
C LEU A 46 -3.46 7.13 6.99
N TYR A 47 -2.63 7.27 8.01
CA TYR A 47 -2.91 8.09 9.18
C TYR A 47 -1.93 9.26 9.24
N SER A 48 -2.35 10.37 9.83
CA SER A 48 -1.50 11.54 10.03
C SER A 48 -1.86 12.19 11.34
N THR A 49 -0.87 12.71 12.05
CA THR A 49 -1.11 13.43 13.29
C THR A 49 -1.32 14.91 12.99
N LYS A 50 -2.50 15.45 13.32
CA LYS A 50 -2.77 16.88 13.29
C LYS A 50 -2.69 17.44 14.72
N ARG A 51 -2.14 18.63 14.84
CA ARG A 51 -2.15 19.36 16.11
C ARG A 51 -3.50 20.05 16.28
N HIS A 52 -4.19 19.77 17.38
CA HIS A 52 -5.43 20.43 17.76
C HIS A 52 -5.23 21.09 19.14
N GLY A 53 -4.91 22.38 19.11
CA GLY A 53 -4.53 23.14 20.32
C GLY A 53 -3.26 22.60 20.98
N ASN A 54 -3.40 22.10 22.21
CA ASN A 54 -2.31 21.48 23.00
C ASN A 54 -2.27 19.95 22.89
N SER A 55 -3.16 19.34 22.10
CA SER A 55 -3.24 17.89 21.90
C SER A 55 -2.88 17.51 20.47
N PHE A 56 -2.51 16.24 20.29
CA PHE A 56 -2.30 15.62 19.00
C PHE A 56 -3.47 14.69 18.70
N GLU A 57 -4.07 14.87 17.52
CA GLU A 57 -5.18 14.07 17.03
C GLU A 57 -4.70 13.23 15.84
N ILE A 58 -4.98 11.93 15.86
CA ILE A 58 -4.71 11.06 14.72
C ILE A 58 -5.89 11.21 13.76
N VAL A 59 -5.63 11.72 12.56
CA VAL A 59 -6.61 11.87 11.50
C VAL A 59 -6.31 10.91 10.35
N SER A 60 -7.37 10.35 9.78
CA SER A 60 -7.30 9.51 8.58
C SER A 60 -6.91 10.35 7.36
N ASN A 61 -5.78 10.03 6.74
CA ASN A 61 -5.26 10.61 5.49
C ASN A 61 -5.58 9.70 4.30
N ARG A 62 -6.81 9.86 3.84
CA ARG A 62 -7.45 9.02 2.82
C ARG A 62 -7.08 9.39 1.40
N ASP A 63 -6.51 10.59 1.24
CA ASP A 63 -6.11 11.08 -0.06
C ASP A 63 -5.13 10.11 -0.72
N ASN A 64 -5.45 9.79 -1.97
CA ASN A 64 -4.56 9.06 -2.87
C ASN A 64 -4.19 7.65 -2.37
N LEU A 65 -5.08 6.96 -1.63
CA LEU A 65 -4.85 5.60 -1.09
C LEU A 65 -4.30 4.63 -2.15
N ARG A 66 -4.95 4.56 -3.32
CA ARG A 66 -4.52 3.69 -4.42
C ARG A 66 -3.16 4.11 -4.99
N ALA A 67 -2.91 5.41 -5.12
CA ALA A 67 -1.62 5.91 -5.61
C ALA A 67 -0.49 5.64 -4.60
N LYS A 68 -0.74 5.79 -3.29
CA LYS A 68 0.18 5.40 -2.22
C LYS A 68 0.53 3.91 -2.31
N PHE A 69 -0.47 3.07 -2.59
CA PHE A 69 -0.27 1.63 -2.72
C PHE A 69 0.54 1.26 -3.98
N ILE A 70 0.25 1.89 -5.12
CA ILE A 70 1.04 1.75 -6.35
C ILE A 70 2.50 2.14 -6.11
N ALA A 71 2.73 3.23 -5.37
CA ALA A 71 4.07 3.72 -5.12
C ALA A 71 4.98 2.72 -4.37
N VAL A 72 4.38 1.84 -3.56
CA VAL A 72 5.10 0.81 -2.78
C VAL A 72 5.03 -0.60 -3.39
N SER A 73 4.31 -0.79 -4.50
CA SER A 73 4.13 -2.09 -5.15
C SER A 73 4.72 -2.18 -6.55
N VAL A 74 4.90 -1.06 -7.25
CA VAL A 74 5.47 -1.05 -8.60
C VAL A 74 6.99 -0.98 -8.55
N VAL A 75 7.64 -1.92 -9.24
CA VAL A 75 9.10 -2.11 -9.21
C VAL A 75 9.71 -2.17 -10.61
N ASP A 76 11.01 -1.92 -10.70
CA ASP A 76 11.78 -2.11 -11.92
C ASP A 76 12.15 -3.59 -12.12
N ASP A 77 12.90 -3.89 -13.19
CA ASP A 77 13.41 -5.24 -13.46
C ASP A 77 14.19 -5.82 -12.27
N LYS A 78 14.98 -4.99 -11.58
CA LYS A 78 15.79 -5.34 -10.42
C LYS A 78 15.00 -5.41 -9.10
N GLY A 79 13.69 -5.18 -9.13
CA GLY A 79 12.83 -5.24 -7.94
C GLY A 79 12.92 -4.00 -7.04
N LYS A 80 13.52 -2.89 -7.50
CA LYS A 80 13.54 -1.62 -6.79
C LYS A 80 12.26 -0.84 -7.10
N LEU A 81 11.70 -0.16 -6.09
CA LEU A 81 10.53 0.71 -6.28
C LEU A 81 10.79 1.75 -7.37
N LEU A 82 9.85 1.85 -8.32
CA LEU A 82 9.91 2.84 -9.41
C LEU A 82 9.44 4.23 -8.96
N PHE A 83 8.60 4.29 -7.93
CA PHE A 83 8.02 5.52 -7.42
C PHE A 83 8.46 5.79 -5.98
N THR A 84 8.32 7.05 -5.59
CA THR A 84 8.55 7.52 -4.23
C THR A 84 7.30 8.20 -3.69
N SER A 85 7.33 8.59 -2.42
CA SER A 85 6.26 9.40 -1.83
C SER A 85 6.06 10.74 -2.53
N GLY A 86 7.09 11.30 -3.18
CA GLY A 86 6.99 12.54 -3.97
C GLY A 86 6.15 12.38 -5.25
N ASP A 87 5.97 11.16 -5.74
CA ASP A 87 5.25 10.88 -6.98
C ASP A 87 3.75 10.65 -6.77
N ILE A 88 3.28 10.56 -5.51
CA ILE A 88 1.89 10.21 -5.16
C ILE A 88 0.91 11.18 -5.82
N GLU A 89 1.17 12.49 -5.78
CA GLU A 89 0.29 13.49 -6.41
C GLU A 89 0.25 13.38 -7.93
N ALA A 90 1.36 12.98 -8.55
CA ALA A 90 1.41 12.78 -10.00
C ALA A 90 0.67 11.50 -10.40
N LEU A 91 0.79 10.44 -9.60
CA LEU A 91 0.04 9.18 -9.76
C LEU A 91 -1.46 9.38 -9.56
N ALA A 92 -1.85 10.19 -8.58
CA ALA A 92 -3.26 10.52 -8.30
C ALA A 92 -3.96 11.25 -9.46
N LYS A 93 -3.21 11.98 -10.28
CA LYS A 93 -3.72 12.68 -11.48
C LYS A 93 -3.84 11.78 -12.70
N LYS A 94 -3.40 10.51 -12.62
CA LYS A 94 -3.52 9.56 -13.73
C LYS A 94 -4.96 9.04 -13.85
N SER A 95 -5.24 8.44 -15.01
CA SER A 95 -6.52 7.78 -15.24
C SER A 95 -6.78 6.70 -14.18
N ALA A 96 -7.99 6.66 -13.65
CA ALA A 96 -8.39 5.72 -12.61
C ALA A 96 -8.33 4.26 -13.08
N ALA A 97 -8.68 3.98 -14.33
CA ALA A 97 -8.72 2.61 -14.88
C ALA A 97 -7.38 1.86 -14.81
N PRO A 98 -6.24 2.41 -15.30
CA PRO A 98 -4.95 1.74 -15.18
C PRO A 98 -4.46 1.67 -13.72
N VAL A 99 -4.74 2.71 -12.91
CA VAL A 99 -4.40 2.73 -11.48
C VAL A 99 -5.11 1.59 -10.74
N ASP A 100 -6.41 1.43 -10.97
CA ASP A 100 -7.24 0.40 -10.36
C ASP A 100 -6.77 -1.01 -10.77
N ARG A 101 -6.47 -1.23 -12.07
CA ARG A 101 -5.92 -2.50 -12.55
C ARG A 101 -4.61 -2.90 -11.83
N ILE A 102 -3.68 -1.95 -11.71
CA ILE A 102 -2.40 -2.19 -11.02
C ILE A 102 -2.65 -2.48 -9.55
N PHE A 103 -3.53 -1.70 -8.92
CA PHE A 103 -3.91 -1.87 -7.52
C PHE A 103 -4.49 -3.26 -7.25
N SER A 104 -5.44 -3.74 -8.05
CA SER A 104 -6.05 -5.06 -7.87
C SER A 104 -5.02 -6.20 -7.96
N VAL A 105 -4.06 -6.10 -8.90
CA VAL A 105 -2.98 -7.08 -9.00
C VAL A 105 -2.07 -7.03 -7.78
N ALA A 106 -1.65 -5.83 -7.37
CA ALA A 106 -0.81 -5.64 -6.19
C ALA A 106 -1.50 -6.17 -4.90
N GLN A 107 -2.80 -5.92 -4.75
CA GLN A 107 -3.62 -6.40 -3.64
C GLN A 107 -3.63 -7.93 -3.59
N ARG A 108 -3.91 -8.58 -4.73
CA ARG A 108 -3.90 -10.04 -4.86
C ARG A 108 -2.54 -10.65 -4.54
N LEU A 109 -1.45 -10.05 -5.03
CA LEU A 109 -0.09 -10.52 -4.75
C LEU A 109 0.29 -10.36 -3.28
N SER A 110 -0.28 -9.36 -2.60
CA SER A 110 -0.05 -9.09 -1.17
C SER A 110 -0.93 -9.94 -0.25
N GLY A 111 -1.79 -10.81 -0.79
CA GLY A 111 -2.69 -11.65 -0.01
C GLY A 111 -3.76 -10.85 0.74
N MET A 112 -4.13 -9.66 0.27
CA MET A 112 -5.22 -8.86 0.85
C MET A 112 -6.54 -9.22 0.17
N SER A 113 -7.55 -9.53 0.97
CA SER A 113 -8.91 -9.77 0.49
C SER A 113 -9.58 -8.43 0.16
N ASP A 114 -10.61 -8.44 -0.68
CA ASP A 114 -11.46 -7.25 -0.91
C ASP A 114 -12.02 -6.72 0.42
N ASN A 115 -12.41 -7.61 1.32
CA ASN A 115 -12.87 -7.23 2.66
C ASN A 115 -11.78 -6.50 3.48
N ASP A 116 -10.50 -6.86 3.36
CA ASP A 116 -9.42 -6.14 4.04
C ASP A 116 -9.34 -4.68 3.54
N VAL A 117 -9.50 -4.48 2.23
CA VAL A 117 -9.48 -3.14 1.61
C VAL A 117 -10.74 -2.35 1.95
N GLU A 118 -11.92 -2.96 1.89
CA GLU A 118 -13.17 -2.32 2.29
C GLU A 118 -13.14 -1.90 3.77
N GLU A 119 -12.62 -2.76 4.65
CA GLU A 119 -12.48 -2.42 6.07
C GLU A 119 -11.44 -1.32 6.27
N LEU A 120 -10.32 -1.31 5.54
CA LEU A 120 -9.39 -0.18 5.53
C LEU A 120 -10.07 1.11 5.07
N GLU A 121 -10.82 1.08 3.98
CA GLU A 121 -11.56 2.24 3.50
C GLU A 121 -12.61 2.69 4.53
N LYS A 122 -13.36 1.78 5.15
CA LYS A 122 -14.31 2.10 6.23
C LYS A 122 -13.66 2.69 7.46
N ASN A 123 -12.54 2.15 7.93
CA ASN A 123 -11.80 2.70 9.07
C ASN A 123 -11.29 4.11 8.78
N LEU A 124 -10.95 4.37 7.51
CA LEU A 124 -10.61 5.72 7.08
C LEU A 124 -11.87 6.61 6.96
N ASN A 125 -13.05 6.06 6.63
CA ASN A 125 -14.35 6.78 6.48
C ASN A 125 -15.02 7.10 7.80
N GLY A 126 -14.87 6.21 8.77
CA GLY A 126 -15.55 6.28 10.06
C GLY A 126 -14.76 7.16 11.01
N ASP A 127 -15.47 8.15 11.56
CA ASP A 127 -15.22 8.86 12.80
C ASP A 127 -14.45 7.98 13.83
N GLN A 128 -13.11 7.95 13.74
CA GLN A 128 -12.30 7.35 14.78
C GLN A 128 -12.39 8.29 15.96
N LYS A 129 -13.24 7.93 16.93
CA LYS A 129 -13.23 8.46 18.29
C LYS A 129 -11.78 8.64 18.72
N ASP A 130 -11.47 9.89 18.97
CA ASP A 130 -10.24 10.46 19.48
C ASP A 130 -9.49 9.45 20.36
N ILE A 131 -8.45 8.82 19.82
CA ILE A 131 -7.41 8.24 20.67
C ILE A 131 -6.61 9.43 21.19
N SER A 132 -7.16 10.12 22.19
CA SER A 132 -6.45 11.17 22.92
C SER A 132 -5.30 10.54 23.68
N ILE A 133 -4.11 10.59 23.07
CA ILE A 133 -2.86 10.28 23.77
C ILE A 133 -2.49 11.55 24.54
N THR A 134 -2.95 11.65 25.79
CA THR A 134 -2.46 12.67 26.72
C THR A 134 -1.02 12.32 27.09
N VAL A 135 -0.07 13.19 26.72
CA VAL A 135 1.34 13.11 27.14
C VAL A 135 1.53 13.59 28.57
#